data_AF-A0A5B0BKS5-F1
#
_entry.id   AF-A0A5B0BKS5-F1
#
_cell.length_a   1.000
_cell.length_b   1.000
_cell.length_c   1.000
_cell.angle_alpha   90.00
_cell.angle_beta   90.00
_cell.angle_gamma   90.00
#
_symmetry.space_group_name_H-M   'P 1'
#
loop_
_entity.id
_entity.type
_entity.pdbx_description
1 polymer ?
#
loop_
_entity_poly.entity_id
_entity_poly.type
_entity_poly.pdbx_seq_one_letter_code
_entity_poly.pdbx_strand_id
1 'polypeptide(L)'
;MTRPAVRMCARCHRVTNRPVLVHEVHAATGPGFNVYACPECADQYPPMTDALELTELADPPRPGPRLTLRVYTVDAQGAVTGERSRIEVRAARTDEGVDPLPRTSAFPPCRCPRCRPLESTAAHQN
;
A
#
# COMPACT_ATOMS: atom_id res chain seq x y z
N MET A 1 2.85 -23.41 -34.25
CA MET A 1 2.75 -24.35 -33.10
C MET A 1 3.00 -23.59 -31.83
N THR A 2 2.00 -23.45 -30.97
CA THR A 2 2.15 -22.85 -29.63
C THR A 2 2.84 -23.86 -28.71
N ARG A 3 3.97 -23.48 -28.12
CA ARG A 3 4.70 -24.35 -27.19
C ARG A 3 3.83 -24.60 -25.95
N PRO A 4 3.67 -25.86 -25.47
CA PRO A 4 2.88 -26.13 -24.28
C PRO A 4 3.42 -25.33 -23.08
N ALA A 5 2.52 -24.77 -22.28
CA ALA A 5 2.90 -24.15 -21.02
C ALA A 5 3.33 -25.27 -20.05
N VAL A 6 4.61 -25.58 -20.02
CA VAL A 6 5.17 -26.59 -19.12
C VAL A 6 5.53 -25.94 -17.79
N ARG A 7 5.02 -26.48 -16.68
CA ARG A 7 5.32 -26.02 -15.31
C ARG A 7 5.54 -27.20 -14.38
N MET A 8 6.31 -26.99 -13.32
CA MET A 8 6.39 -27.94 -12.21
C MET A 8 5.16 -27.77 -11.32
N CYS A 9 4.52 -28.86 -10.92
CA CYS A 9 3.43 -28.84 -9.94
C CYS A 9 3.98 -28.49 -8.55
N ALA A 10 3.43 -27.46 -7.90
CA ALA A 10 3.86 -27.03 -6.57
C ALA A 10 3.60 -28.08 -5.46
N ARG A 11 2.74 -29.08 -5.70
CA ARG A 11 2.42 -30.13 -4.71
C ARG A 11 3.24 -31.40 -4.87
N CYS A 12 3.15 -32.03 -6.05
CA CYS A 12 3.80 -33.32 -6.29
C CYS A 12 5.18 -33.20 -6.98
N HIS A 13 5.59 -31.97 -7.31
CA HIS A 13 6.87 -31.63 -7.94
C HIS A 13 7.12 -32.27 -9.32
N ARG A 14 6.11 -32.91 -9.91
CA ARG A 14 6.18 -33.44 -11.28
C ARG A 14 5.94 -32.32 -12.29
N VAL A 15 6.67 -32.37 -13.40
CA VAL A 15 6.46 -31.47 -14.54
C VAL A 15 5.16 -31.84 -15.24
N THR A 16 4.31 -30.83 -15.48
CA THR A 16 3.02 -30.97 -16.17
C THR A 16 2.97 -30.07 -17.40
N ASN A 17 2.33 -30.56 -18.47
CA ASN A 17 1.98 -29.81 -19.66
C ASN A 17 0.57 -29.20 -19.59
N ARG A 18 -0.15 -29.43 -18.48
CA ARG A 18 -1.49 -28.91 -18.19
C ARG A 18 -1.50 -28.21 -16.82
N PRO A 19 -0.78 -27.09 -16.65
CA PRO A 19 -0.75 -26.38 -15.38
C PRO A 19 -2.09 -25.70 -15.09
N VAL A 20 -2.59 -25.88 -13.88
CA VAL A 20 -3.74 -25.16 -13.32
C VAL A 20 -3.21 -24.10 -12.36
N LEU A 21 -3.64 -22.84 -12.52
CA LEU A 21 -3.31 -21.76 -11.58
C LEU A 21 -4.07 -22.02 -10.28
N VAL A 22 -3.35 -22.10 -9.16
CA VAL A 22 -3.96 -22.38 -7.84
C VAL A 22 -3.75 -21.24 -6.84
N HIS A 23 -2.79 -20.35 -7.09
CA HIS A 23 -2.56 -19.18 -6.25
C HIS A 23 -1.79 -18.10 -7.01
N GLU A 24 -2.08 -16.83 -6.73
CA GLU A 24 -1.28 -15.69 -7.14
C GLU A 24 -0.61 -15.08 -5.91
N VAL A 25 0.71 -14.93 -5.93
CA VAL A 25 1.46 -14.34 -4.83
C VAL A 25 1.71 -12.88 -5.17
N HIS A 26 1.13 -11.97 -4.39
CA HIS A 26 1.40 -10.54 -4.48
C HIS A 26 2.55 -10.16 -3.54
N ALA A 27 3.45 -9.30 -3.99
CA ALA A 27 4.58 -8.81 -3.19
C ALA A 27 4.45 -7.30 -2.96
N ALA A 28 4.79 -6.85 -1.75
CA ALA A 28 4.81 -5.42 -1.41
C ALA A 28 5.96 -4.68 -2.11
N THR A 29 7.07 -5.39 -2.38
CA THR A 29 8.23 -4.88 -3.13
C THR A 29 8.73 -5.98 -4.06
N GLY A 30 8.59 -5.78 -5.37
CA GLY A 30 8.99 -6.74 -6.40
C GLY A 30 7.80 -7.35 -7.16
N PRO A 31 8.06 -8.15 -8.21
CA PRO A 31 7.01 -8.79 -8.99
C PRO A 31 6.35 -9.90 -8.19
N GLY A 32 5.02 -9.94 -8.25
CA GLY A 32 4.27 -11.13 -7.83
C GLY A 32 4.57 -12.33 -8.75
N PHE A 33 4.16 -13.53 -8.32
CA PHE A 33 4.32 -14.74 -9.14
C PHE A 33 3.14 -15.70 -8.99
N ASN A 34 2.93 -16.49 -10.03
CA ASN A 34 1.82 -17.44 -10.12
C ASN A 34 2.27 -18.84 -9.72
N VAL A 35 1.47 -19.50 -8.88
CA VAL A 35 1.68 -20.87 -8.40
C VAL A 35 0.78 -21.82 -9.18
N TYR A 36 1.37 -22.88 -9.73
CA TYR A 36 0.66 -23.85 -10.56
C TYR A 36 0.67 -25.26 -9.95
N ALA A 37 -0.40 -26.01 -10.16
CA ALA A 37 -0.51 -27.43 -9.85
C ALA A 37 -0.85 -28.26 -11.09
N CYS A 38 -0.64 -29.58 -11.03
CA CYS A 38 -1.24 -30.50 -12.00
C CYS A 38 -2.74 -30.66 -11.71
N PRO A 39 -3.56 -31.09 -12.70
CA PRO A 39 -5.01 -31.24 -12.52
C PRO A 39 -5.39 -32.15 -11.35
N GLU A 40 -4.63 -33.23 -11.13
CA GLU A 40 -4.83 -34.19 -10.02
C GLU A 40 -4.65 -33.58 -8.63
N CYS A 41 -3.85 -32.50 -8.52
CA CYS A 41 -3.56 -31.83 -7.26
C CYS A 41 -4.32 -30.51 -7.07
N ALA A 42 -4.97 -29.99 -8.12
CA ALA A 42 -5.56 -28.65 -8.11
C ALA A 42 -6.67 -28.51 -7.06
N ASP A 43 -7.57 -29.48 -6.99
CA ASP A 43 -8.72 -29.48 -6.06
C ASP A 43 -8.33 -29.56 -4.57
N GLN A 44 -7.05 -29.82 -4.30
CA GLN A 44 -6.53 -29.91 -2.95
C GLN A 44 -6.03 -28.56 -2.42
N TYR A 45 -6.07 -27.51 -3.25
CA TYR A 45 -5.84 -26.12 -2.85
C TYR A 45 -7.19 -25.45 -2.54
N PRO A 46 -7.23 -24.52 -1.57
CA PRO A 46 -8.42 -23.72 -1.33
C PRO A 46 -8.76 -22.90 -2.59
N PRO A 47 -10.04 -22.58 -2.81
CA PRO A 47 -10.44 -21.72 -3.93
C PRO A 47 -9.74 -20.37 -3.82
N MET A 48 -9.34 -19.80 -4.96
CA MET A 48 -8.75 -18.46 -4.99
C MET A 48 -9.78 -17.47 -4.44
N THR A 49 -9.46 -16.84 -3.32
CA THR A 49 -10.28 -15.76 -2.77
C THR A 49 -10.05 -14.51 -3.59
N ASP A 50 -11.11 -13.88 -4.07
CA ASP A 50 -10.99 -12.59 -4.75
C ASP A 50 -10.53 -11.53 -3.73
N ALA A 51 -9.54 -10.73 -4.10
CA ALA A 51 -9.04 -9.62 -3.28
C ALA A 51 -10.15 -8.58 -3.01
N LEU A 52 -11.12 -8.45 -3.91
CA LEU A 52 -12.28 -7.59 -3.74
C LEU A 52 -13.23 -8.14 -2.67
N GLU A 53 -13.52 -9.44 -2.70
CA GLU A 53 -14.36 -10.09 -1.67
C GLU A 53 -13.72 -10.00 -0.26
N LEU A 54 -12.39 -10.11 -0.16
CA LEU A 54 -11.67 -9.88 1.10
C LEU A 54 -11.83 -8.46 1.65
N THR A 55 -11.99 -7.48 0.76
CA THR A 55 -12.22 -6.08 1.16
C THR A 55 -13.66 -5.89 1.66
N GLU A 56 -14.62 -6.59 1.05
CA GLU A 56 -16.04 -6.55 1.41
C GLU A 56 -16.36 -7.32 2.70
N LEU A 57 -15.65 -8.43 2.96
CA LEU A 57 -15.76 -9.20 4.21
C LEU A 57 -15.05 -8.53 5.41
N ALA A 58 -14.24 -7.50 5.16
CA ALA A 58 -13.49 -6.78 6.17
C ALA A 58 -14.27 -5.60 6.78
N ASP A 59 -15.50 -5.82 7.26
CA ASP A 59 -16.21 -4.86 8.13
C ASP A 59 -16.63 -5.55 9.45
N PRO A 60 -15.84 -5.34 10.51
CA PRO A 60 -16.14 -4.24 11.44
C PRO A 60 -15.18 -3.06 11.23
N PRO A 61 -15.52 -1.85 11.71
CA PRO A 61 -14.70 -0.66 11.55
C PRO A 61 -13.35 -0.89 12.23
N ARG A 62 -12.35 -1.35 11.47
CA ARG A 62 -10.97 -1.27 11.91
C ARG A 62 -10.67 0.22 11.99
N PRO A 63 -10.20 0.74 13.14
CA PRO A 63 -9.79 2.12 13.24
C PRO A 63 -8.81 2.39 12.10
N GLY A 64 -9.11 3.38 11.27
CA GLY A 64 -8.22 3.78 10.18
C GLY A 64 -6.80 4.01 10.70
N PRO A 65 -5.77 3.89 9.85
CA PRO A 65 -4.40 4.01 10.32
C PRO A 65 -4.21 5.37 10.99
N ARG A 66 -3.83 5.33 12.28
CA ARG A 66 -3.53 6.50 13.11
C ARG A 66 -2.03 6.58 13.30
N LEU A 67 -1.44 7.69 12.87
CA LEU A 67 -0.03 7.99 13.12
C LEU A 67 0.06 9.13 14.13
N THR A 68 0.89 8.97 15.16
CA THR A 68 1.18 10.03 16.13
C THR A 68 2.65 10.40 16.01
N LEU A 69 2.93 11.60 15.50
CA LEU A 69 4.27 12.18 15.50
C LEU A 69 4.46 12.97 16.80
N ARG A 70 5.48 12.66 17.59
CA ARG A 70 5.87 13.44 18.77
C ARG A 70 7.17 14.16 18.49
N VAL A 71 7.19 15.46 18.74
CA VAL A 71 8.33 16.34 18.52
C VAL A 71 8.89 16.73 19.87
N TYR A 72 10.17 16.42 20.10
CA TYR A 72 10.86 16.71 21.35
C TYR A 72 12.01 17.70 21.13
N THR A 73 12.39 18.40 22.19
CA THR A 73 13.71 19.03 22.32
C THR A 73 14.65 18.02 22.92
N VAL A 74 15.87 17.91 22.37
CA VAL A 74 16.92 17.06 22.91
C VAL A 74 18.18 17.89 23.16
N ASP A 75 18.99 17.50 24.13
CA ASP A 75 20.33 18.06 24.34
C ASP A 75 21.38 17.41 23.42
N ALA A 76 22.65 17.82 23.55
CA ALA A 76 23.75 17.32 22.74
C ALA A 76 24.06 15.83 22.99
N GLN A 77 23.63 15.28 24.13
CA GLN A 77 23.77 13.88 24.51
C GLN A 77 22.55 13.04 24.08
N GLY A 78 21.54 13.67 23.48
CA GLY A 78 20.31 13.04 23.02
C GLY A 78 19.25 12.87 24.11
N ALA A 79 19.43 13.44 25.31
CA ALA A 79 18.42 13.39 26.35
C ALA A 79 17.27 14.34 26.04
N VAL A 80 16.04 13.87 26.21
CA VAL A 80 14.83 14.69 25.97
C VAL A 80 14.69 15.74 27.07
N THR A 81 14.73 17.01 26.67
CA THR A 81 14.64 18.17 27.56
C THR A 81 13.27 18.85 27.52
N GLY A 82 12.38 18.44 26.61
CA GLY A 82 10.99 18.88 26.59
C GLY A 82 10.20 18.33 25.41
N GLU A 83 8.86 18.35 25.49
CA GLU A 83 7.95 17.99 24.40
C GLU A 83 7.42 19.27 23.75
N ARG A 84 7.57 19.38 22.42
CA ARG A 84 7.19 20.57 21.64
C ARG A 84 5.84 20.41 20.97
N SER A 85 5.53 19.23 20.44
CA SER A 85 4.30 19.03 19.67
C SER A 85 3.91 17.56 19.60
N ARG A 86 2.60 17.32 19.49
CA ARG A 86 2.01 16.02 19.18
C ARG A 86 1.08 16.18 17.99
N ILE A 87 1.42 15.52 16.89
CA ILE A 87 0.66 15.57 15.63
C ILE A 87 -0.06 14.25 15.48
N GLU A 88 -1.39 14.29 15.42
CA GLU A 88 -2.21 13.12 15.14
C GLU A 88 -2.65 13.15 13.68
N VAL A 89 -2.12 12.23 12.88
CA VAL A 89 -2.52 12.05 11.48
C VAL A 89 -3.53 10.91 11.43
N ARG A 90 -4.75 11.24 11.03
CA ARG A 90 -5.80 10.27 10.68
C ARG A 90 -5.86 10.17 9.17
N ALA A 91 -5.66 8.97 8.61
CA ALA A 91 -5.98 8.76 7.21
C ALA A 91 -7.52 8.74 7.07
N ALA A 92 -8.10 9.83 6.55
CA ALA A 92 -9.50 9.84 6.19
C ALA A 92 -9.75 8.83 5.05
N ARG A 93 -10.74 7.94 5.20
CA ARG A 93 -11.42 7.38 4.03
C ARG A 93 -12.09 8.55 3.32
N THR A 94 -12.09 8.50 1.99
CA THR A 94 -12.22 9.59 1.02
C THR A 94 -13.50 10.44 1.08
N ASP A 95 -14.38 10.26 2.07
CA ASP A 95 -15.76 10.70 1.97
C ASP A 95 -16.14 11.77 3.02
N GLU A 96 -15.27 12.08 3.98
CA GLU A 96 -15.46 13.22 4.89
C GLU A 96 -14.19 14.08 4.99
N GLY A 97 -14.28 15.31 4.47
CA GLY A 97 -13.47 16.47 4.84
C GLY A 97 -12.01 16.20 5.16
N VAL A 98 -11.19 15.95 4.12
CA VAL A 98 -9.73 15.92 4.26
C VAL A 98 -9.26 17.34 4.63
N ASP A 99 -8.91 17.55 5.91
CA ASP A 99 -8.07 18.69 6.29
C ASP A 99 -6.74 18.54 5.52
N PRO A 100 -6.38 19.46 4.62
CA PRO A 100 -5.25 19.26 3.73
C PRO A 100 -3.99 19.03 4.56
N LEU A 101 -3.30 17.92 4.26
CA LEU A 101 -1.99 17.63 4.86
C LEU A 101 -1.15 18.91 4.85
N PRO A 102 -0.58 19.33 6.00
CA PRO A 102 0.21 20.54 6.06
C PRO A 102 1.29 20.44 4.99
N ARG A 103 1.32 21.44 4.10
CA ARG A 103 2.30 21.50 3.00
C ARG A 103 3.69 21.53 3.63
N THR A 104 4.37 20.40 3.63
CA THR A 104 5.71 20.32 4.20
C THR A 104 6.66 21.09 3.30
N SER A 105 7.48 21.94 3.91
CA SER A 105 8.53 22.73 3.25
C SER A 105 9.74 21.85 2.89
N ALA A 106 9.50 20.65 2.36
CA ALA A 106 10.57 19.76 1.91
C ALA A 106 11.19 20.35 0.64
N PHE A 107 12.48 20.70 0.73
CA PHE A 107 13.26 21.20 -0.40
C PHE A 107 13.96 20.02 -1.11
N PRO A 108 13.96 19.96 -2.46
CA PRO A 108 13.33 20.91 -3.37
C PRO A 108 11.80 20.73 -3.44
N PRO A 109 11.03 21.82 -3.64
CA PRO A 109 9.58 21.76 -3.65
C PRO A 109 9.07 20.88 -4.81
N CYS A 110 8.06 20.07 -4.52
CA CYS A 110 7.42 19.20 -5.51
C CYS A 110 6.79 20.05 -6.64
N ARG A 111 7.11 19.71 -7.91
CA ARG A 111 6.64 20.43 -9.11
C ARG A 111 5.48 19.74 -9.85
N CYS A 112 4.81 18.77 -9.24
CA CYS A 112 3.68 18.11 -9.89
C CYS A 112 2.47 19.07 -10.04
N PRO A 113 1.53 18.81 -10.98
CA PRO A 113 0.36 19.67 -11.19
C PRO A 113 -0.48 19.89 -9.92
N ARG A 114 -0.43 18.96 -8.97
CA ARG A 114 -1.16 19.03 -7.70
C ARG A 114 -0.49 19.93 -6.64
N CYS A 115 0.84 20.10 -6.72
CA CYS A 115 1.64 20.80 -5.71
C CYS A 115 2.21 22.14 -6.20
N ARG A 116 2.17 22.43 -7.51
CA ARG A 116 2.60 23.74 -8.03
C ARG A 116 1.67 24.85 -7.50
N PRO A 117 2.20 25.97 -6.97
CA PRO A 117 1.36 27.12 -6.63
C PRO A 117 0.72 27.67 -7.92
N LEU A 118 -0.60 27.86 -7.90
CA LEU A 118 -1.27 28.71 -8.87
C LEU A 118 -0.86 30.15 -8.53
N GLU A 119 -0.31 30.89 -9.49
CA GLU A 119 -0.02 32.31 -9.31
C GLU A 119 -1.34 33.05 -9.06
N SER A 120 -1.66 33.31 -7.79
CA SER A 120 -2.74 34.21 -7.42
C SER A 120 -2.26 35.64 -7.66
N THR A 121 -2.62 36.21 -8.80
CA THR A 121 -2.61 37.65 -9.03
C THR A 121 -3.61 38.31 -8.07
N ALA A 122 -3.16 38.61 -6.86
CA ALA A 122 -3.83 39.54 -5.97
C ALA A 122 -2.88 40.72 -5.75
N ALA A 123 -3.04 41.73 -6.60
CA ALA A 123 -2.59 43.08 -6.30
C ALA A 123 -3.16 43.49 -4.94
N HIS A 124 -2.30 43.89 -4.01
CA HIS A 124 -2.71 44.61 -2.82
C HIS A 124 -1.96 45.95 -2.82
N GLN A 125 -2.66 46.99 -3.25
CA GLN A 125 -2.30 48.38 -3.03
C GLN A 125 -2.65 48.72 -1.58
N ASN A 126 -1.66 49.19 -0.81
CA ASN A 126 -1.77 50.40 0.02
C ASN A 126 -0.37 50.86 0.41
#